data_AF-A0A452XX76-F1
#
_entry.id   AF-A0A452XX76-F1
#
_cell.length_a   1.000
_cell.length_b   1.000
_cell.length_c   1.000
_cell.angle_alpha   90.00
_cell.angle_beta   90.00
_cell.angle_gamma   90.00
#
_symmetry.space_group_name_H-M   'P 1'
#
loop_
_entity.id
_entity.type
_entity.pdbx_description
1 polymer ?
#
loop_
_entity_poly.entity_id
_entity_poly.type
_entity_poly.pdbx_seq_one_letter_code
_entity_poly.pdbx_strand_id
1 'polypeptide(L)'
;QISEAPGDKSTRQMNAFQLIGMASSLDLSGFFEEEGVSQRKIMFTSALPPKDLFDKIEESATQSGFHVQRAHSKLKITGNCHGANNPSPFLVCAEV
;
A
#
# COMPACT_ATOMS: atom_id res chain seq x y z
N GLN A 1 10.70 -18.95 18.69
CA GLN A 1 11.65 -17.83 18.81
C GLN A 1 12.09 -17.48 17.40
N ILE A 2 11.60 -16.36 16.86
CA ILE A 2 12.03 -15.87 15.55
C ILE A 2 12.96 -14.72 15.86
N SER A 3 14.21 -14.88 15.46
CA SER A 3 15.28 -13.91 15.64
C SER A 3 14.95 -12.65 14.84
N GLU A 4 14.65 -11.55 15.52
CA GLU A 4 14.58 -10.22 14.91
C GLU A 4 15.99 -9.75 14.56
N ALA A 5 16.22 -9.48 13.28
CA ALA A 5 17.39 -8.74 12.81
C ALA A 5 17.13 -7.23 12.95
N PRO A 6 18.13 -6.43 13.37
CA PRO A 6 17.96 -5.04 13.76
C PRO A 6 17.63 -4.17 12.54
N GLY A 7 16.68 -3.25 12.77
CA GLY A 7 15.97 -2.51 11.73
C GLY A 7 16.85 -1.69 10.79
N ASP A 8 16.62 -1.89 9.50
CA ASP A 8 17.09 -0.99 8.47
C ASP A 8 16.09 0.15 8.30
N LYS A 9 16.40 1.30 8.92
CA LYS A 9 15.75 2.58 8.64
C LYS A 9 16.26 3.12 7.30
N SER A 10 16.14 2.33 6.23
CA SER A 10 16.52 2.80 4.90
C SER A 10 15.39 3.67 4.37
N THR A 11 15.56 4.99 4.45
CA THR A 11 14.89 5.87 3.49
C THR A 11 15.40 5.44 2.12
N ARG A 12 14.62 4.60 1.43
CA ARG A 12 14.98 4.09 0.11
C ARG A 12 15.09 5.28 -0.84
N GLN A 13 16.32 5.71 -1.11
CA GLN A 13 16.56 6.70 -2.15
C GLN A 13 16.17 6.08 -3.49
N MET A 14 15.21 6.70 -4.16
CA MET A 14 14.73 6.28 -5.47
C MET A 14 15.33 7.19 -6.54
N ASN A 15 16.05 6.61 -7.49
CA ASN A 15 16.58 7.37 -8.62
C ASN A 15 15.54 7.54 -9.74
N ALA A 16 15.85 8.39 -10.72
CA ALA A 16 14.95 8.69 -11.83
C ALA A 16 14.60 7.44 -12.67
N PHE A 17 15.56 6.56 -12.95
CA PHE A 17 15.32 5.33 -13.72
C PHE A 17 14.43 4.34 -12.97
N GLN A 18 14.59 4.23 -11.65
CA GLN A 18 13.74 3.42 -10.79
C GLN A 18 12.31 3.94 -10.79
N LEU A 19 12.12 5.27 -10.70
CA LEU A 19 10.79 5.88 -10.76
C LEU A 19 10.12 5.67 -12.12
N ILE A 20 10.86 5.87 -13.22
CA ILE A 20 10.36 5.61 -14.59
C ILE A 20 9.95 4.14 -14.74
N GLY A 21 10.78 3.21 -14.24
CA GLY A 21 10.51 1.78 -14.28
C GLY A 21 9.28 1.34 -13.45
N MET A 22 8.74 2.21 -12.59
CA MET A 22 7.50 1.95 -11.85
C MET A 22 6.24 2.36 -12.62
N ALA A 23 6.35 2.97 -13.80
CA ALA A 23 5.22 3.34 -14.64
C ALA A 23 4.48 2.10 -15.16
N SER A 24 3.16 2.07 -14.99
CA SER A 24 2.33 0.92 -15.40
C SER A 24 2.37 0.64 -16.90
N SER A 25 2.73 1.62 -17.74
CA SER A 25 2.92 1.43 -19.19
C SER A 25 4.14 0.58 -19.55
N LEU A 26 5.07 0.41 -18.61
CA LEU A 26 6.25 -0.44 -18.74
C LEU A 26 6.09 -1.78 -18.01
N ASP A 27 4.96 -1.98 -17.33
CA ASP A 27 4.64 -3.22 -16.63
C ASP A 27 3.81 -4.13 -17.54
N LEU A 28 4.33 -5.33 -17.77
CA LEU A 28 3.69 -6.34 -18.61
C LEU A 28 3.00 -7.45 -17.81
N SER A 29 2.97 -7.36 -16.47
CA SER A 29 2.37 -8.39 -15.62
C SER A 29 0.89 -8.63 -15.94
N GLY A 30 0.16 -7.56 -16.26
CA GLY A 30 -1.26 -7.60 -16.58
C GLY A 30 -1.63 -8.43 -17.83
N PHE A 31 -0.67 -8.73 -18.72
CA PHE A 31 -0.92 -9.60 -19.88
C PHE A 31 -1.11 -11.07 -19.50
N PHE A 32 -0.74 -11.45 -18.28
CA PHE A 32 -0.76 -12.83 -17.79
C PHE A 32 -1.68 -13.04 -16.58
N GLU A 33 -2.55 -12.06 -16.26
CA GLU A 33 -3.50 -12.13 -15.13
C GLU A 33 -4.78 -12.91 -15.50
N GLU A 34 -5.42 -13.55 -14.50
CA GLU A 34 -6.74 -14.14 -14.67
C GLU A 34 -7.81 -13.07 -14.90
N GLU A 35 -8.91 -13.44 -15.57
CA GLU A 35 -10.00 -12.51 -15.85
C GLU A 35 -10.64 -12.01 -14.54
N GLY A 36 -10.55 -10.69 -14.29
CA GLY A 36 -11.16 -10.03 -13.12
C GLY A 36 -10.20 -9.64 -11.98
N VAL A 37 -8.92 -10.01 -12.03
CA VAL A 37 -7.90 -9.61 -11.04
C VAL A 37 -7.08 -8.40 -11.51
N SER A 38 -7.73 -7.26 -11.73
CA SER A 38 -6.99 -6.02 -12.03
C SER A 38 -6.50 -5.36 -10.74
N GLN A 39 -5.19 -5.42 -10.49
CA GLN A 39 -4.57 -4.62 -9.42
C GLN A 39 -4.37 -3.18 -9.90
N ARG A 40 -5.00 -2.21 -9.23
CA ARG A 40 -4.75 -0.78 -9.49
C ARG A 40 -3.68 -0.26 -8.54
N LYS A 41 -2.57 0.23 -9.11
CA LYS A 41 -1.55 0.99 -8.39
C LYS A 41 -1.82 2.48 -8.55
N ILE A 42 -1.87 3.20 -7.43
CA ILE A 42 -1.98 4.65 -7.40
C ILE A 42 -0.75 5.19 -6.66
N MET A 43 -0.11 6.23 -7.21
CA MET A 43 1.10 6.82 -6.67
C MET A 43 0.87 8.30 -6.35
N PHE A 44 1.35 8.71 -5.17
CA PHE A 44 1.33 10.10 -4.72
C PHE A 44 2.74 10.51 -4.28
N THR A 45 2.99 11.81 -4.17
CA THR A 45 4.25 12.34 -3.63
C THR A 45 3.97 13.20 -2.40
N SER A 46 4.90 13.23 -1.46
CA SER A 46 4.81 14.04 -0.25
C SER A 46 6.21 14.45 0.22
N ALA A 47 6.30 15.62 0.84
CA ALA A 47 7.50 16.10 1.53
C ALA A 47 7.52 15.73 3.02
N LEU A 48 6.46 15.10 3.53
CA LEU A 48 6.37 14.68 4.93
C LEU A 48 7.28 13.47 5.20
N PRO A 49 7.83 13.34 6.42
CA PRO A 49 8.53 12.13 6.84
C PRO A 49 7.67 10.87 6.72
N PRO A 50 8.25 9.70 6.42
CA PRO A 50 7.48 8.45 6.27
C PRO A 50 6.62 8.10 7.49
N LYS A 51 7.12 8.37 8.70
CA LYS A 51 6.37 8.12 9.94
C LYS A 51 5.05 8.88 9.96
N ASP A 52 5.11 10.20 9.71
CA ASP A 52 3.94 11.09 9.76
C ASP A 52 2.94 10.73 8.65
N LEU A 53 3.43 10.26 7.51
CA LEU A 53 2.58 9.73 6.43
C LEU A 53 1.82 8.48 6.85
N PHE A 54 2.52 7.49 7.42
CA PHE A 54 1.87 6.29 7.92
C PHE A 54 0.84 6.60 9.01
N ASP A 55 1.18 7.47 9.96
CA ASP A 55 0.30 7.86 11.05
C ASP A 55 -0.98 8.54 10.51
N LYS A 56 -0.85 9.43 9.51
CA LYS A 56 -1.98 10.13 8.89
C LYS A 56 -2.87 9.22 8.03
N ILE A 57 -2.28 8.27 7.31
CA ILE A 57 -3.03 7.28 6.51
C ILE A 57 -3.80 6.35 7.45
N GLU A 58 -3.16 5.87 8.52
CA GLU A 58 -3.77 5.01 9.54
C GLU A 58 -4.94 5.71 10.22
N GLU A 59 -4.76 6.95 10.69
CA GLU A 59 -5.82 7.76 11.28
C GLU A 59 -7.02 7.91 10.34
N SER A 60 -6.77 8.29 9.07
CA SER A 60 -7.84 8.50 8.08
C SER A 60 -8.62 7.21 7.78
N ALA A 61 -7.93 6.09 7.67
CA ALA A 61 -8.54 4.79 7.39
C ALA A 61 -9.38 4.30 8.57
N THR A 62 -8.87 4.45 9.80
CA THR A 62 -9.61 4.10 11.01
C THR A 62 -10.84 4.99 11.22
N GLN A 63 -10.72 6.30 10.99
CA GLN A 63 -11.88 7.22 11.03
C GLN A 63 -12.95 6.85 10.01
N SER A 64 -12.54 6.27 8.87
CA SER A 64 -13.44 5.77 7.82
C SER A 64 -14.04 4.39 8.14
N GLY A 65 -13.74 3.80 9.29
CA GLY A 65 -14.26 2.50 9.73
C GLY A 65 -13.53 1.29 9.14
N PHE A 66 -12.35 1.49 8.54
CA PHE A 66 -11.53 0.38 8.01
C PHE A 66 -10.59 -0.19 9.07
N HIS A 67 -10.28 -1.47 8.93
CA HIS A 67 -9.28 -2.14 9.75
C HIS A 67 -7.89 -1.96 9.13
N VAL A 68 -6.93 -1.51 9.93
CA VAL A 68 -5.55 -1.24 9.50
C VAL A 68 -4.57 -2.19 10.21
N GLN A 69 -3.62 -2.75 9.47
CA GLN A 69 -2.48 -3.49 10.00
C GLN A 69 -1.19 -2.86 9.51
N ARG A 70 -0.30 -2.50 10.44
CA ARG A 70 0.98 -1.85 10.13
C ARG A 70 2.13 -2.83 10.18
N ALA A 71 2.96 -2.80 9.15
CA ALA A 71 4.28 -3.42 9.05
C ALA A 71 5.34 -2.32 8.82
N HIS A 72 6.62 -2.67 8.92
CA HIS A 72 7.75 -1.72 8.92
C HIS A 72 7.69 -0.63 7.83
N SER A 73 7.28 -0.97 6.61
CA SER A 73 7.18 -0.02 5.47
C SER A 73 5.87 -0.15 4.71
N LYS A 74 4.84 -0.74 5.33
CA LYS A 74 3.59 -1.05 4.63
C LYS A 74 2.38 -1.00 5.57
N LEU A 75 1.27 -0.46 5.06
CA LEU A 75 -0.04 -0.56 5.69
C LEU A 75 -0.92 -1.49 4.86
N LYS A 76 -1.61 -2.39 5.55
CA LYS A 76 -2.62 -3.26 4.98
C LYS A 76 -3.98 -2.81 5.52
N ILE A 77 -4.87 -2.36 4.64
CA ILE A 77 -6.18 -1.83 4.98
C ILE A 77 -7.24 -2.78 4.42
N THR A 78 -8.15 -3.22 5.27
CA THR A 78 -9.23 -4.16 4.92
C THR A 78 -10.58 -3.55 5.29
N GLY A 79 -11.51 -3.54 4.33
CA GLY A 79 -12.90 -3.19 4.58
C GLY A 79 -13.75 -4.44 4.72
N ASN A 80 -14.44 -4.60 5.86
CA ASN A 80 -15.44 -5.64 6.06
C ASN A 80 -16.84 -5.05 5.86
N CYS A 81 -17.52 -5.54 4.84
CA CYS A 81 -18.70 -4.94 4.30
C CYS A 81 -19.97 -5.64 4.86
N HIS A 82 -20.29 -5.47 6.14
CA HIS A 82 -21.43 -6.14 6.80
C HIS A 82 -22.82 -5.54 6.50
N GLY A 83 -23.00 -4.84 5.36
CA GLY A 83 -24.24 -4.18 4.97
C GLY A 83 -24.91 -4.82 3.75
N ALA A 84 -26.25 -4.77 3.68
CA ALA A 84 -27.09 -5.49 2.72
C ALA A 84 -26.88 -5.13 1.22
N ASN A 85 -26.02 -4.16 0.88
CA ASN A 85 -25.79 -3.66 -0.49
C ASN A 85 -24.30 -3.50 -0.86
N ASN A 86 -23.38 -4.20 -0.18
CA ASN A 86 -21.97 -3.81 -0.19
C ASN A 86 -21.10 -4.66 -1.16
N PRO A 87 -20.11 -4.05 -1.85
CA PRO A 87 -19.23 -4.73 -2.80
C PRO A 87 -18.28 -5.68 -2.07
N SER A 88 -17.64 -6.56 -2.83
CA SER A 88 -16.69 -7.58 -2.35
C SER A 88 -15.66 -7.03 -1.36
N PRO A 89 -15.17 -7.85 -0.40
CA PRO A 89 -14.10 -7.46 0.50
C PRO A 89 -12.91 -6.97 -0.32
N PHE A 90 -12.38 -5.81 0.04
CA PHE A 90 -11.26 -5.20 -0.66
C PHE A 90 -10.05 -5.09 0.24
N LEU A 91 -8.88 -5.15 -0.39
CA LEU A 91 -7.58 -5.04 0.24
C LEU A 91 -6.80 -3.90 -0.40
N VAL A 92 -6.39 -2.92 0.41
CA VAL A 92 -5.47 -1.87 -0.02
C VAL A 92 -4.14 -2.04 0.70
N CYS A 93 -3.06 -1.96 -0.07
CA CYS A 93 -1.70 -1.94 0.44
C CYS A 93 -1.10 -0.56 0.15
N ALA A 94 -0.66 0.15 1.20
CA ALA A 94 0.06 1.41 1.06
C ALA A 94 1.52 1.22 1.51
N GLU A 95 2.45 1.82 0.80
CA GLU A 95 3.89 1.81 1.08
C GLU A 95 4.43 3.25 0.98
N VAL A 96 5.42 3.57 1.82
CA VAL A 96 6.05 4.89 1.90
C VAL A 96 7.56 4.73 1.95
#